data_AF-A0A2T4PYJ5-F1
#
_entry.id   AF-A0A2T4PYJ5-F1
#
_cell.length_a   1.000
_cell.length_b   1.000
_cell.length_c   1.000
_cell.angle_alpha   90.00
_cell.angle_beta   90.00
_cell.angle_gamma   90.00
#
_symmetry.space_group_name_H-M   'P 1'
#
loop_
_entity.id
_entity.type
_entity.pdbx_description
1 polymer ?
#
loop_
_entity_poly.entity_id
_entity_poly.type
_entity_poly.pdbx_seq_one_letter_code
_entity_poly.pdbx_strand_id
1 'polypeptide(L)'
;MIKKSEIELYFNNVERDFDIRITKNARWIDQKCTPDVLCIVTDCVLNYYSENNEKDEYFKSTDIWHADYTRDNVEEIFSKPNTDEEKSSNEYDKFFAQPLELLAYSGILEKTKKGRCNYYKINKLDILEYIALKERNALDFLCIYINKVLEKSGFIELVDNFHLNQTKESFIQLKTGFEDLIINNTKINKRTEPRRIFTKVINPLSFKAKKLGTCKGRISKNIITYSMLMYNQENFRDMITDKPKNMTRKEWAIQHKEKINVQYFKYQSVKAKKFIRQYNDKYRNGRSEVVNDKDSEIATQIHHIFPQSEYPQIAMYFENLIALTPNQHFIKAHPNNNTQVIDRDYQEVLLKSKAGIIEEDIDKNGEDSIYDFESFVEVLNVGFKKEYKINENDFIMVMETIDLNYR
;
A
#
# COMPACT_ATOMS: atom_id res chain seq x y z
N MET A 1 6.39 15.01 -6.79
CA MET A 1 5.37 13.94 -6.96
C MET A 1 3.99 14.58 -6.92
N ILE A 2 2.98 13.96 -7.51
CA ILE A 2 1.61 14.47 -7.42
C ILE A 2 1.11 14.42 -5.97
N LYS A 3 0.39 15.45 -5.55
CA LYS A 3 -0.19 15.61 -4.21
C LYS A 3 -1.59 15.03 -4.16
N LYS A 4 -2.05 14.71 -2.95
CA LYS A 4 -3.43 14.24 -2.72
C LYS A 4 -4.48 15.23 -3.24
N SER A 5 -4.27 16.53 -3.04
CA SER A 5 -5.17 17.59 -3.51
C SER A 5 -5.29 17.64 -5.04
N GLU A 6 -4.23 17.27 -5.76
CA GLU A 6 -4.24 17.20 -7.22
C GLU A 6 -5.07 16.01 -7.73
N ILE A 7 -5.17 14.92 -6.96
CA ILE A 7 -6.08 13.80 -7.24
C ILE A 7 -7.54 14.23 -7.07
N GLU A 8 -7.84 14.98 -6.02
CA GLU A 8 -9.17 15.57 -5.82
C GLU A 8 -9.53 16.51 -6.99
N LEU A 9 -8.58 17.35 -7.40
CA LEU A 9 -8.72 18.23 -8.55
C LEU A 9 -8.97 17.45 -9.85
N TYR A 10 -8.25 16.35 -10.08
CA TYR A 10 -8.48 15.46 -11.22
C TYR A 10 -9.93 14.96 -11.26
N PHE A 11 -10.44 14.40 -10.15
CA PHE A 11 -11.82 13.90 -10.12
C PHE A 11 -12.87 15.02 -10.20
N ASN A 12 -12.53 16.25 -9.85
CA ASN A 12 -13.43 17.40 -10.02
C ASN A 12 -13.51 17.91 -11.45
N ASN A 13 -12.41 17.79 -12.22
CA ASN A 13 -12.30 18.36 -13.56
C ASN A 13 -12.42 17.35 -14.70
N VAL A 14 -12.28 16.04 -14.42
CA VAL A 14 -12.35 15.03 -15.47
C VAL A 14 -13.74 14.97 -16.09
N GLU A 15 -13.81 15.11 -17.42
CA GLU A 15 -15.04 14.93 -18.20
C GLU A 15 -15.37 13.44 -18.33
N ARG A 16 -15.84 12.85 -17.24
CA ARG A 16 -16.27 11.46 -17.17
C ARG A 16 -17.52 11.32 -16.32
N ASP A 17 -18.45 10.51 -16.80
CA ASP A 17 -19.62 10.14 -16.03
C ASP A 17 -19.25 9.04 -15.01
N PHE A 18 -19.47 9.34 -13.73
CA PHE A 18 -19.26 8.41 -12.62
C PHE A 18 -20.58 7.88 -12.05
N ASP A 19 -21.73 8.35 -12.53
CA ASP A 19 -23.03 7.91 -12.06
C ASP A 19 -23.31 6.47 -12.57
N ILE A 20 -23.39 5.52 -11.64
CA ILE A 20 -23.65 4.11 -11.93
C ILE A 20 -24.99 3.93 -12.65
N ARG A 21 -25.96 4.81 -12.41
CA ARG A 21 -27.29 4.81 -13.05
C ARG A 21 -27.20 5.11 -14.54
N ILE A 22 -26.19 5.90 -14.95
CA ILE A 22 -25.96 6.28 -16.34
C ILE A 22 -24.98 5.30 -17.00
N THR A 23 -23.82 5.05 -16.39
CA THR A 23 -22.78 4.19 -16.97
C THR A 23 -23.19 2.72 -17.03
N LYS A 24 -24.08 2.29 -16.11
CA LYS A 24 -24.52 0.90 -15.92
C LYS A 24 -23.39 -0.09 -15.69
N ASN A 25 -22.19 0.41 -15.32
CA ASN A 25 -21.01 -0.41 -15.18
C ASN A 25 -20.93 -1.01 -13.78
N ALA A 26 -21.11 -2.33 -13.71
CA ALA A 26 -20.98 -3.11 -12.49
C ALA A 26 -19.54 -3.21 -11.95
N ARG A 27 -18.53 -2.89 -12.76
CA ARG A 27 -17.10 -3.14 -12.48
C ARG A 27 -16.34 -1.85 -12.12
N TRP A 28 -17.05 -0.87 -11.57
CA TRP A 28 -16.44 0.36 -11.04
C TRP A 28 -15.59 0.07 -9.78
N ILE A 29 -15.97 -0.94 -9.00
CA ILE A 29 -15.17 -1.50 -7.90
C ILE A 29 -15.59 -2.94 -7.64
N ASP A 30 -14.66 -3.76 -7.19
CA ASP A 30 -14.84 -5.19 -7.01
C ASP A 30 -14.21 -5.68 -5.70
N GLN A 31 -14.41 -6.96 -5.36
CA GLN A 31 -14.01 -7.54 -4.07
C GLN A 31 -12.51 -7.45 -3.74
N LYS A 32 -11.63 -7.50 -4.75
CA LYS A 32 -10.17 -7.45 -4.59
C LYS A 32 -9.61 -6.02 -4.56
N CYS A 33 -10.46 -4.99 -4.69
CA CYS A 33 -10.03 -3.60 -4.67
C CYS A 33 -9.81 -3.09 -3.23
N THR A 34 -8.77 -3.60 -2.57
CA THR A 34 -8.29 -3.11 -1.27
C THR A 34 -7.04 -2.25 -1.43
N PRO A 35 -6.65 -1.44 -0.42
CA PRO A 35 -5.49 -0.57 -0.54
C PRO A 35 -4.19 -1.30 -0.87
N ASP A 36 -3.91 -2.41 -0.17
CA ASP A 36 -2.74 -3.27 -0.39
C ASP A 36 -2.70 -3.86 -1.81
N VAL A 37 -3.82 -4.43 -2.27
CA VAL A 37 -3.91 -5.04 -3.60
C VAL A 37 -3.79 -3.99 -4.70
N LEU A 38 -4.48 -2.87 -4.56
CA LEU A 38 -4.40 -1.79 -5.54
C LEU A 38 -2.97 -1.24 -5.63
N CYS A 39 -2.30 -1.06 -4.49
CA CYS A 39 -0.90 -0.64 -4.42
C CYS A 39 0.04 -1.62 -5.15
N ILE A 40 -0.11 -2.93 -4.91
CA ILE A 40 0.70 -3.98 -5.54
C ILE A 40 0.45 -4.06 -7.05
N VAL A 41 -0.81 -4.15 -7.47
CA VAL A 41 -1.14 -4.27 -8.89
C VAL A 41 -0.67 -3.04 -9.67
N THR A 42 -0.78 -1.86 -9.08
CA THR A 42 -0.31 -0.62 -9.70
C THR A 42 1.20 -0.59 -9.84
N ASP A 43 1.92 -1.06 -8.81
CA ASP A 43 3.37 -1.21 -8.88
C ASP A 43 3.79 -2.22 -9.98
N CYS A 44 3.12 -3.37 -10.10
CA CYS A 44 3.34 -4.31 -11.19
C CYS A 44 3.13 -3.68 -12.58
N VAL A 45 2.09 -2.85 -12.74
CA VAL A 45 1.83 -2.13 -14.01
C VAL A 45 2.98 -1.17 -14.33
N LEU A 46 3.47 -0.41 -13.36
CA LEU A 46 4.59 0.53 -13.56
C LEU A 46 5.90 -0.19 -13.90
N ASN A 47 6.16 -1.33 -13.25
CA ASN A 47 7.33 -2.17 -13.55
C ASN A 47 7.27 -2.70 -14.98
N TYR A 48 6.13 -3.31 -15.36
CA TYR A 48 5.92 -3.78 -16.73
C TYR A 48 6.06 -2.66 -17.76
N TYR A 49 5.48 -1.49 -17.48
CA TYR A 49 5.59 -0.32 -18.36
C TYR A 49 7.04 0.13 -18.54
N SER A 50 7.83 0.16 -17.46
CA SER A 50 9.25 0.55 -17.50
C SER A 50 10.09 -0.46 -18.28
N GLU A 51 9.89 -1.76 -18.06
CA GLU A 51 10.64 -2.85 -18.73
C GLU A 51 10.38 -2.89 -20.25
N ASN A 52 9.19 -2.48 -20.67
CA ASN A 52 8.80 -2.45 -22.08
C ASN A 52 9.06 -1.09 -22.75
N ASN A 53 10.05 -0.33 -22.24
CA ASN A 53 10.51 0.96 -22.76
C ASN A 53 9.42 2.04 -22.84
N GLU A 54 8.49 2.07 -21.89
CA GLU A 54 7.44 3.10 -21.81
C GLU A 54 6.64 3.26 -23.10
N LYS A 55 6.56 2.20 -23.92
CA LYS A 55 5.85 2.29 -25.18
C LYS A 55 4.37 2.54 -24.89
N ASP A 56 3.74 3.32 -25.76
CA ASP A 56 2.29 3.57 -25.84
C ASP A 56 1.45 2.29 -26.11
N GLU A 57 1.95 1.13 -25.73
CA GLU A 57 1.39 -0.17 -26.01
C GLU A 57 0.30 -0.54 -25.00
N TYR A 58 -0.76 -1.11 -25.55
CA TYR A 58 -1.83 -1.68 -24.75
C TYR A 58 -1.37 -2.99 -24.12
N PHE A 59 -1.68 -3.19 -22.85
CA PHE A 59 -1.40 -4.44 -22.12
C PHE A 59 -2.69 -5.10 -21.61
N LYS A 60 -2.62 -6.39 -21.34
CA LYS A 60 -3.68 -7.18 -20.69
C LYS A 60 -3.30 -7.46 -19.24
N SER A 61 -4.28 -7.90 -18.44
CA SER A 61 -4.01 -8.41 -17.09
C SER A 61 -3.00 -9.56 -17.08
N THR A 62 -3.06 -10.44 -18.09
CA THR A 62 -2.14 -11.57 -18.25
C THR A 62 -0.70 -11.13 -18.52
N ASP A 63 -0.52 -10.02 -19.23
CA ASP A 63 0.81 -9.51 -19.56
C ASP A 63 1.52 -9.00 -18.30
N ILE A 64 0.76 -8.34 -17.40
CA ILE A 64 1.25 -7.87 -16.09
C ILE A 64 1.57 -9.04 -15.16
N TRP A 65 0.70 -10.05 -15.11
CA TRP A 65 0.94 -11.25 -14.30
C TRP A 65 2.23 -11.94 -14.75
N HIS A 66 2.36 -12.25 -16.05
CA HIS A 66 3.49 -13.02 -16.54
C HIS A 66 4.81 -12.23 -16.63
N ALA A 67 4.82 -10.94 -16.29
CA ALA A 67 6.03 -10.14 -16.21
C ALA A 67 7.02 -10.71 -15.18
N ASP A 68 8.32 -10.63 -15.48
CA ASP A 68 9.35 -11.21 -14.61
C ASP A 68 9.35 -10.57 -13.22
N TYR A 69 9.21 -9.23 -13.14
CA TYR A 69 9.06 -8.53 -11.86
C TYR A 69 7.91 -9.10 -11.00
N THR A 70 6.75 -9.31 -11.61
CA THR A 70 5.56 -9.82 -10.91
C THR A 70 5.76 -11.26 -10.44
N ARG A 71 6.34 -12.11 -11.29
CA ARG A 71 6.63 -13.52 -10.97
C ARG A 71 7.60 -13.63 -9.80
N ASP A 72 8.69 -12.87 -9.86
CA ASP A 72 9.78 -12.96 -8.88
C ASP A 72 9.41 -12.40 -7.50
N ASN A 73 8.49 -11.42 -7.46
CA ASN A 73 8.24 -10.66 -6.23
C ASN A 73 6.82 -10.80 -5.67
N VAL A 74 5.81 -11.17 -6.47
CA VAL A 74 4.39 -11.10 -6.07
C VAL A 74 3.71 -12.47 -6.03
N GLU A 75 4.12 -13.41 -6.88
CA GLU A 75 3.46 -14.72 -7.00
C GLU A 75 3.41 -15.46 -5.65
N GLU A 76 4.52 -15.48 -4.90
CA GLU A 76 4.61 -16.17 -3.61
C GLU A 76 3.83 -15.46 -2.48
N ILE A 77 3.55 -14.15 -2.59
CA ILE A 77 2.78 -13.41 -1.56
C ILE A 77 1.36 -13.97 -1.43
N PHE A 78 0.79 -14.38 -2.57
CA PHE A 78 -0.62 -14.76 -2.69
C PHE A 78 -0.83 -16.25 -2.96
N SER A 79 0.25 -17.00 -3.21
CA SER A 79 0.23 -18.45 -3.35
C SER A 79 -0.09 -19.08 -2.00
N LYS A 80 -1.34 -19.47 -1.78
CA LYS A 80 -1.68 -20.30 -0.63
C LYS A 80 -1.05 -21.69 -0.86
N PRO A 81 -0.35 -22.28 0.13
CA PRO A 81 0.36 -23.55 -0.05
C PRO A 81 -0.53 -24.78 -0.38
N ASN A 82 -1.85 -24.63 -0.46
CA ASN A 82 -2.82 -25.73 -0.59
C ASN A 82 -3.86 -25.55 -1.72
N THR A 83 -3.64 -24.70 -2.73
CA THR A 83 -4.60 -24.54 -3.84
C THR A 83 -4.16 -25.32 -5.08
N ASP A 84 -5.07 -26.16 -5.62
CA ASP A 84 -4.95 -26.74 -6.98
C ASP A 84 -4.52 -25.66 -7.99
N GLU A 85 -3.57 -25.98 -8.86
CA GLU A 85 -2.99 -25.07 -9.87
C GLU A 85 -4.05 -24.39 -10.76
N GLU A 86 -5.21 -25.03 -11.01
CA GLU A 86 -6.32 -24.41 -11.77
C GLU A 86 -7.14 -23.40 -10.95
N LYS A 87 -7.26 -23.60 -9.63
CA LYS A 87 -8.00 -22.68 -8.75
C LYS A 87 -7.18 -21.44 -8.44
N SER A 88 -5.86 -21.56 -8.34
CA SER A 88 -4.96 -20.42 -8.19
C SER A 88 -5.05 -19.52 -9.43
N SER A 89 -5.01 -20.07 -10.64
CA SER A 89 -5.07 -19.27 -11.88
C SER A 89 -6.29 -18.34 -11.95
N ASN A 90 -7.48 -18.85 -11.61
CA ASN A 90 -8.72 -18.06 -11.60
C ASN A 90 -8.75 -16.99 -10.49
N GLU A 91 -8.00 -17.18 -9.41
CA GLU A 91 -7.88 -16.22 -8.33
C GLU A 91 -6.89 -15.10 -8.69
N TYR A 92 -5.78 -15.43 -9.34
CA TYR A 92 -4.83 -14.45 -9.89
C TYR A 92 -5.44 -13.60 -11.00
N ASP A 93 -6.21 -14.20 -11.91
CA ASP A 93 -6.95 -13.44 -12.92
C ASP A 93 -7.83 -12.36 -12.29
N LYS A 94 -8.53 -12.69 -11.21
CA LYS A 94 -9.36 -11.73 -10.47
C LYS A 94 -8.53 -10.71 -9.71
N PHE A 95 -7.40 -11.13 -9.16
CA PHE A 95 -6.49 -10.28 -8.40
C PHE A 95 -5.97 -9.12 -9.25
N PHE A 96 -5.55 -9.38 -10.50
CA PHE A 96 -5.10 -8.32 -11.41
C PHE A 96 -6.26 -7.63 -12.14
N ALA A 97 -7.23 -8.39 -12.66
CA ALA A 97 -8.28 -7.79 -13.49
C ALA A 97 -9.19 -6.83 -12.72
N GLN A 98 -9.50 -7.08 -11.45
CA GLN A 98 -10.42 -6.22 -10.69
C GLN A 98 -9.86 -4.81 -10.42
N PRO A 99 -8.62 -4.66 -9.91
CA PRO A 99 -7.99 -3.34 -9.80
C PRO A 99 -7.82 -2.64 -11.15
N LEU A 100 -7.48 -3.37 -12.23
CA LEU A 100 -7.37 -2.77 -13.58
C LEU A 100 -8.72 -2.24 -14.10
N GLU A 101 -9.82 -2.93 -13.81
CA GLU A 101 -11.17 -2.44 -14.12
C GLU A 101 -11.52 -1.16 -13.33
N LEU A 102 -11.16 -1.10 -12.05
CA LEU A 102 -11.32 0.11 -11.22
C LEU A 102 -10.48 1.28 -11.76
N LEU A 103 -9.21 1.02 -12.08
CA LEU A 103 -8.31 2.04 -12.65
C LEU A 103 -8.80 2.53 -14.03
N ALA A 104 -9.41 1.64 -14.82
CA ALA A 104 -10.04 2.01 -16.08
C ALA A 104 -11.33 2.83 -15.90
N TYR A 105 -12.17 2.47 -14.92
CA TYR A 105 -13.40 3.21 -14.62
C TYR A 105 -13.08 4.61 -14.11
N SER A 106 -12.08 4.74 -13.23
CA SER A 106 -11.57 6.02 -12.71
C SER A 106 -10.86 6.89 -13.76
N GLY A 107 -10.56 6.35 -14.95
CA GLY A 107 -9.89 7.06 -16.02
C GLY A 107 -8.37 7.17 -15.86
N ILE A 108 -7.79 6.49 -14.87
CA ILE A 108 -6.34 6.40 -14.68
C ILE A 108 -5.71 5.49 -15.73
N LEU A 109 -6.46 4.46 -16.15
CA LEU A 109 -6.19 3.69 -17.35
C LEU A 109 -7.24 3.99 -18.41
N GLU A 110 -6.83 3.98 -19.67
CA GLU A 110 -7.75 3.77 -20.79
C GLU A 110 -8.03 2.28 -20.94
N LYS A 111 -9.24 1.95 -21.39
CA LYS A 111 -9.64 0.57 -21.66
C LYS A 111 -10.26 0.46 -23.04
N THR A 112 -9.80 -0.53 -23.80
CA THR A 112 -10.40 -0.94 -25.06
C THR A 112 -10.69 -2.42 -25.03
N LYS A 113 -11.85 -2.83 -25.53
CA LYS A 113 -12.23 -4.25 -25.61
C LYS A 113 -12.06 -4.74 -27.04
N LYS A 114 -11.26 -5.81 -27.24
CA LYS A 114 -11.15 -6.51 -28.53
C LYS A 114 -11.55 -7.97 -28.32
N GLY A 115 -12.71 -8.36 -28.84
CA GLY A 115 -13.30 -9.67 -28.58
C GLY A 115 -13.64 -9.88 -27.11
N ARG A 116 -13.10 -10.95 -26.52
CA ARG A 116 -13.27 -11.26 -25.08
C ARG A 116 -12.22 -10.62 -24.18
N CYS A 117 -11.16 -10.07 -24.74
CA CYS A 117 -10.04 -9.53 -23.99
C CYS A 117 -10.19 -8.02 -23.75
N ASN A 118 -9.86 -7.60 -22.53
CA ASN A 118 -9.68 -6.20 -22.19
C ASN A 118 -8.21 -5.82 -22.38
N TYR A 119 -8.00 -4.68 -23.00
CA TYR A 119 -6.70 -4.06 -23.21
C TYR A 119 -6.70 -2.73 -22.47
N TYR A 120 -5.60 -2.44 -21.79
CA TYR A 120 -5.43 -1.26 -20.95
C TYR A 120 -4.23 -0.45 -21.44
N LYS A 121 -4.29 0.85 -21.26
CA LYS A 121 -3.18 1.77 -21.50
C LYS A 121 -3.12 2.78 -20.37
N ILE A 122 -1.92 3.19 -19.95
CA ILE A 122 -1.76 4.21 -18.92
C ILE A 122 -2.24 5.56 -19.46
N ASN A 123 -3.15 6.20 -18.74
CA ASN A 123 -3.65 7.56 -19.06
C ASN A 123 -3.11 8.61 -18.09
N LYS A 124 -2.96 8.25 -16.81
CA LYS A 124 -2.49 9.15 -15.74
C LYS A 124 -1.34 8.49 -14.98
N LEU A 125 -0.13 8.60 -15.54
CA LEU A 125 1.07 7.99 -14.98
C LEU A 125 1.39 8.52 -13.57
N ASP A 126 1.25 9.82 -13.36
CA ASP A 126 1.46 10.51 -12.09
C ASP A 126 0.57 9.98 -10.96
N ILE A 127 -0.73 9.80 -11.22
CA ILE A 127 -1.67 9.22 -10.25
C ILE A 127 -1.36 7.73 -10.02
N LEU A 128 -0.94 7.02 -11.07
CA LEU A 128 -0.56 5.62 -10.98
C LEU A 128 0.69 5.44 -10.09
N GLU A 129 1.73 6.28 -10.27
CA GLU A 129 2.91 6.36 -9.40
C GLU A 129 2.52 6.66 -7.95
N TYR A 130 1.60 7.60 -7.73
CA TYR A 130 1.11 7.93 -6.40
C TYR A 130 0.46 6.72 -5.70
N ILE A 131 -0.42 6.00 -6.39
CA ILE A 131 -1.12 4.82 -5.86
C ILE A 131 -0.12 3.70 -5.55
N ALA A 132 0.85 3.47 -6.43
CA ALA A 132 1.87 2.45 -6.25
C ALA A 132 2.80 2.75 -5.09
N LEU A 133 2.98 4.01 -4.69
CA LEU A 133 4.01 4.38 -3.72
C LEU A 133 3.86 3.68 -2.36
N LYS A 134 2.71 3.85 -1.72
CA LYS A 134 2.42 3.28 -0.40
C LYS A 134 0.93 2.99 -0.26
N GLU A 135 0.60 2.01 0.57
CA GLU A 135 -0.80 1.57 0.75
C GLU A 135 -1.73 2.67 1.28
N ARG A 136 -1.18 3.63 2.04
CA ARG A 136 -1.93 4.82 2.47
C ARG A 136 -2.34 5.71 1.30
N ASN A 137 -1.49 5.86 0.29
CA ASN A 137 -1.82 6.60 -0.93
C ASN A 137 -2.92 5.89 -1.73
N ALA A 138 -2.82 4.57 -1.87
CA ALA A 138 -3.87 3.77 -2.50
C ALA A 138 -5.21 3.89 -1.74
N LEU A 139 -5.17 3.94 -0.41
CA LEU A 139 -6.36 4.19 0.42
C LEU A 139 -6.93 5.59 0.20
N ASP A 140 -6.10 6.63 0.17
CA ASP A 140 -6.53 7.99 -0.11
C ASP A 140 -7.20 8.11 -1.48
N PHE A 141 -6.58 7.54 -2.52
CA PHE A 141 -7.16 7.44 -3.85
C PHE A 141 -8.52 6.73 -3.83
N LEU A 142 -8.61 5.55 -3.18
CA LEU A 142 -9.87 4.81 -3.05
C LEU A 142 -10.95 5.65 -2.37
N CYS A 143 -10.62 6.36 -1.29
CA CYS A 143 -11.60 7.20 -0.59
C CYS A 143 -12.12 8.33 -1.50
N ILE A 144 -11.23 9.04 -2.20
CA ILE A 144 -11.61 10.13 -3.11
C ILE A 144 -12.47 9.59 -4.25
N TYR A 145 -12.01 8.52 -4.91
CA TYR A 145 -12.68 7.88 -6.02
C TYR A 145 -14.07 7.33 -5.65
N ILE A 146 -14.15 6.54 -4.56
CA ILE A 146 -15.42 5.96 -4.09
C ILE A 146 -16.40 7.08 -3.74
N ASN A 147 -15.95 8.10 -3.02
CA ASN A 147 -16.81 9.22 -2.64
C ASN A 147 -17.39 9.90 -3.89
N LYS A 148 -16.57 10.14 -4.92
CA LYS A 148 -17.00 10.74 -6.19
C LYS A 148 -18.07 9.89 -6.88
N VAL A 149 -17.88 8.57 -6.94
CA VAL A 149 -18.85 7.66 -7.58
C VAL A 149 -20.18 7.65 -6.81
N LEU A 150 -20.13 7.58 -5.48
CA LEU A 150 -21.35 7.56 -4.65
C LEU A 150 -22.10 8.90 -4.69
N GLU A 151 -21.39 10.02 -4.69
CA GLU A 151 -21.95 11.36 -4.86
C GLU A 151 -22.69 11.47 -6.20
N LYS A 152 -22.02 11.16 -7.31
CA LYS A 152 -22.63 11.22 -8.65
C LYS A 152 -23.77 10.24 -8.83
N SER A 153 -23.74 9.11 -8.13
CA SER A 153 -24.82 8.12 -8.15
C SER A 153 -25.99 8.45 -7.20
N GLY A 154 -25.96 9.57 -6.49
CA GLY A 154 -27.00 9.96 -5.53
C GLY A 154 -27.10 9.04 -4.31
N PHE A 155 -26.00 8.40 -3.93
CA PHE A 155 -25.95 7.43 -2.84
C PHE A 155 -25.32 7.99 -1.55
N ILE A 156 -24.66 9.14 -1.64
CA ILE A 156 -23.86 9.70 -0.54
C ILE A 156 -24.71 9.98 0.71
N GLU A 157 -25.97 10.41 0.56
CA GLU A 157 -26.87 10.70 1.68
C GLU A 157 -27.10 9.49 2.60
N LEU A 158 -27.13 8.27 2.05
CA LEU A 158 -27.26 7.05 2.86
C LEU A 158 -25.99 6.76 3.66
N VAL A 159 -24.82 7.10 3.11
CA VAL A 159 -23.53 7.00 3.81
C VAL A 159 -23.50 7.99 4.95
N ASP A 160 -23.86 9.25 4.69
CA ASP A 160 -23.90 10.32 5.68
C ASP A 160 -24.87 9.99 6.82
N ASN A 161 -26.08 9.52 6.48
CA ASN A 161 -27.08 9.07 7.46
C ASN A 161 -26.54 7.94 8.37
N PHE A 162 -25.79 6.99 7.80
CA PHE A 162 -25.17 5.94 8.60
C PHE A 162 -24.03 6.48 9.47
N HIS A 163 -23.15 7.33 8.93
CA HIS A 163 -22.02 7.92 9.67
C HIS A 163 -22.46 8.84 10.82
N LEU A 164 -23.63 9.47 10.68
CA LEU A 164 -24.28 10.26 11.73
C LEU A 164 -24.89 9.37 12.82
N ASN A 165 -25.73 8.40 12.44
CA ASN A 165 -26.55 7.65 13.40
C ASN A 165 -25.86 6.43 14.01
N GLN A 166 -25.06 5.70 13.23
CA GLN A 166 -24.29 4.53 13.69
C GLN A 166 -25.13 3.42 14.35
N THR A 167 -26.40 3.29 13.92
CA THR A 167 -27.36 2.31 14.43
C THR A 167 -27.48 1.08 13.51
N LYS A 168 -28.11 0.01 14.02
CA LYS A 168 -28.40 -1.19 13.21
C LYS A 168 -29.37 -0.87 12.07
N GLU A 169 -30.32 0.01 12.31
CA GLU A 169 -31.37 0.43 11.37
C GLU A 169 -30.75 1.22 10.22
N SER A 170 -29.94 2.24 10.52
CA SER A 170 -29.21 3.02 9.50
C SER A 170 -28.23 2.16 8.69
N PHE A 171 -27.58 1.18 9.32
CA PHE A 171 -26.76 0.19 8.62
C PHE A 171 -27.56 -0.68 7.63
N ILE A 172 -28.74 -1.16 8.03
CA ILE A 172 -29.61 -1.97 7.17
C ILE A 172 -30.13 -1.14 5.99
N GLN A 173 -30.48 0.12 6.23
CA GLN A 173 -30.88 1.06 5.16
C GLN A 173 -29.74 1.26 4.16
N LEU A 174 -28.54 1.59 4.64
CA LEU A 174 -27.35 1.75 3.81
C LEU A 174 -27.06 0.49 2.98
N LYS A 175 -27.07 -0.69 3.61
CA LYS A 175 -26.76 -1.95 2.95
C LYS A 175 -27.81 -2.31 1.89
N THR A 176 -29.10 -2.20 2.23
CA THR A 176 -30.20 -2.50 1.30
C THR A 176 -30.19 -1.53 0.13
N GLY A 177 -30.02 -0.23 0.41
CA GLY A 177 -29.90 0.79 -0.63
C GLY A 177 -28.74 0.52 -1.59
N PHE A 178 -27.58 0.06 -1.08
CA PHE A 178 -26.45 -0.29 -1.94
C PHE A 178 -26.76 -1.50 -2.83
N GLU A 179 -27.38 -2.54 -2.25
CA GLU A 179 -27.82 -3.72 -3.01
C GLU A 179 -28.79 -3.31 -4.14
N ASP A 180 -29.73 -2.42 -3.86
CA ASP A 180 -30.73 -1.95 -4.82
C ASP A 180 -30.12 -1.03 -5.89
N LEU A 181 -29.19 -0.14 -5.51
CA LEU A 181 -28.44 0.70 -6.46
C LEU A 181 -27.75 -0.15 -7.52
N ILE A 182 -27.04 -1.20 -7.11
CA ILE A 182 -26.31 -2.05 -8.05
C ILE A 182 -27.25 -2.92 -8.89
N ILE A 183 -28.27 -3.54 -8.28
CA ILE A 183 -29.17 -4.47 -8.99
C ILE A 183 -30.05 -3.73 -10.00
N ASN A 184 -30.56 -2.56 -9.65
CA ASN A 184 -31.49 -1.84 -10.51
C ASN A 184 -30.80 -1.13 -11.68
N ASN A 185 -29.48 -0.87 -11.57
CA ASN A 185 -28.77 -0.03 -12.53
C ASN A 185 -27.66 -0.74 -13.31
N THR A 186 -27.30 -1.97 -12.96
CA THR A 186 -26.21 -2.71 -13.62
C THR A 186 -26.67 -4.09 -14.12
N LYS A 187 -25.77 -4.83 -14.76
CA LYS A 187 -26.05 -6.21 -15.22
C LYS A 187 -26.02 -7.27 -14.10
N ILE A 188 -25.74 -6.87 -12.86
CA ILE A 188 -25.71 -7.79 -11.71
C ILE A 188 -27.14 -8.05 -11.24
N ASN A 189 -27.55 -9.32 -11.29
CA ASN A 189 -28.94 -9.71 -10.95
C ASN A 189 -29.07 -10.40 -9.58
N LYS A 190 -27.96 -10.65 -8.88
CA LYS A 190 -27.96 -11.39 -7.60
C LYS A 190 -27.35 -10.54 -6.48
N ARG A 191 -28.02 -10.48 -5.32
CA ARG A 191 -27.56 -9.77 -4.11
C ARG A 191 -26.21 -10.26 -3.55
N THR A 192 -25.72 -11.43 -3.97
CA THR A 192 -24.43 -11.97 -3.51
C THR A 192 -23.24 -11.10 -3.89
N GLU A 193 -23.20 -10.57 -5.12
CA GLU A 193 -22.07 -9.78 -5.62
C GLU A 193 -22.02 -8.37 -5.00
N PRO A 194 -23.12 -7.59 -4.94
CA PRO A 194 -23.14 -6.31 -4.24
C PRO A 194 -22.74 -6.44 -2.77
N ARG A 195 -23.14 -7.52 -2.08
CA ARG A 195 -22.74 -7.79 -0.69
C ARG A 195 -21.24 -8.00 -0.52
N ARG A 196 -20.56 -8.59 -1.50
CA ARG A 196 -19.10 -8.80 -1.45
C ARG A 196 -18.35 -7.48 -1.67
N ILE A 197 -18.90 -6.62 -2.52
CA ILE A 197 -18.33 -5.32 -2.87
C ILE A 197 -18.58 -4.29 -1.76
N PHE A 198 -19.73 -4.34 -1.10
CA PHE A 198 -20.19 -3.38 -0.09
C PHE A 198 -19.14 -3.06 0.98
N THR A 199 -18.44 -4.08 1.49
CA THR A 199 -17.38 -3.90 2.49
C THR A 199 -16.21 -3.06 1.94
N LYS A 200 -15.85 -3.24 0.67
CA LYS A 200 -14.74 -2.51 0.02
C LYS A 200 -15.11 -1.06 -0.32
N VAL A 201 -16.40 -0.75 -0.32
CA VAL A 201 -16.92 0.61 -0.53
C VAL A 201 -17.04 1.36 0.80
N ILE A 202 -17.72 0.76 1.79
CA ILE A 202 -18.08 1.49 3.02
C ILE A 202 -16.92 1.56 4.01
N ASN A 203 -16.11 0.51 4.15
CA ASN A 203 -15.08 0.50 5.19
C ASN A 203 -13.97 1.55 4.97
N PRO A 204 -13.47 1.81 3.74
CA PRO A 204 -12.53 2.91 3.52
C PRO A 204 -13.09 4.27 3.98
N LEU A 205 -14.35 4.57 3.63
CA LEU A 205 -15.01 5.82 4.03
C LEU A 205 -15.21 5.88 5.55
N SER A 206 -15.67 4.79 6.18
CA SER A 206 -15.82 4.70 7.63
C SER A 206 -14.49 4.83 8.38
N PHE A 207 -13.40 4.29 7.85
CA PHE A 207 -12.06 4.46 8.43
C PHE A 207 -11.66 5.94 8.42
N LYS A 208 -11.78 6.62 7.27
CA LYS A 208 -11.45 8.05 7.14
C LYS A 208 -12.29 8.92 8.09
N ALA A 209 -13.56 8.56 8.28
CA ALA A 209 -14.46 9.25 9.19
C ALA A 209 -14.31 8.86 10.68
N LYS A 210 -13.44 7.90 11.02
CA LYS A 210 -13.29 7.30 12.37
C LYS A 210 -14.63 6.73 12.91
N LYS A 211 -15.38 6.05 12.06
CA LYS A 211 -16.72 5.50 12.32
C LYS A 211 -16.76 3.96 12.28
N LEU A 212 -17.86 3.40 12.77
CA LEU A 212 -18.26 2.03 12.50
C LEU A 212 -18.48 1.82 10.99
N GLY A 213 -18.33 0.58 10.56
CA GLY A 213 -18.54 0.14 9.18
C GLY A 213 -19.19 -1.23 9.16
N THR A 214 -18.69 -2.13 8.31
CA THR A 214 -19.18 -3.51 8.23
C THR A 214 -18.12 -4.55 8.55
N CYS A 215 -18.54 -5.59 9.27
CA CYS A 215 -17.78 -6.82 9.47
C CYS A 215 -18.72 -8.02 9.31
N LYS A 216 -18.34 -8.99 8.46
CA LYS A 216 -19.14 -10.21 8.18
C LYS A 216 -20.60 -9.91 7.78
N GLY A 217 -20.81 -8.82 7.04
CA GLY A 217 -22.12 -8.41 6.54
C GLY A 217 -23.06 -7.81 7.60
N ARG A 218 -22.54 -7.49 8.79
CA ARG A 218 -23.22 -6.80 9.89
C ARG A 218 -22.48 -5.50 10.22
N ILE A 219 -23.08 -4.62 11.01
CA ILE A 219 -22.40 -3.45 11.56
C ILE A 219 -21.19 -3.90 12.40
N SER A 220 -20.07 -3.19 12.29
CA SER A 220 -18.88 -3.48 13.11
C SER A 220 -19.13 -3.14 14.57
N LYS A 221 -18.46 -3.87 15.48
CA LYS A 221 -18.53 -3.60 16.93
C LYS A 221 -17.68 -2.40 17.34
N ASN A 222 -16.57 -2.20 16.63
CA ASN A 222 -15.60 -1.15 16.87
C ASN A 222 -15.47 -0.31 15.61
N ILE A 223 -14.86 0.87 15.75
CA ILE A 223 -14.47 1.70 14.61
C ILE A 223 -13.60 0.88 13.64
N ILE A 224 -13.72 1.17 12.35
CA ILE A 224 -12.89 0.51 11.36
C ILE A 224 -11.44 0.96 11.55
N THR A 225 -10.53 0.00 11.66
CA THR A 225 -9.08 0.26 11.74
C THR A 225 -8.43 0.05 10.37
N TYR A 226 -7.23 0.59 10.19
CA TYR A 226 -6.47 0.49 8.94
C TYR A 226 -6.27 -0.98 8.51
N SER A 227 -5.91 -1.84 9.45
CA SER A 227 -5.70 -3.27 9.19
C SER A 227 -6.95 -3.93 8.59
N MET A 228 -8.15 -3.59 9.07
CA MET A 228 -9.43 -4.16 8.59
C MET A 228 -9.73 -3.89 7.11
N LEU A 229 -8.98 -3.00 6.45
CA LEU A 229 -9.14 -2.66 5.05
C LEU A 229 -8.36 -3.60 4.11
N MET A 230 -7.30 -4.22 4.62
CA MET A 230 -6.34 -4.98 3.81
C MET A 230 -6.91 -6.33 3.35
N TYR A 231 -6.46 -6.77 2.19
CA TYR A 231 -6.77 -8.10 1.67
C TYR A 231 -5.93 -9.17 2.38
N ASN A 232 -4.65 -8.89 2.60
CA ASN A 232 -3.71 -9.76 3.29
C ASN A 232 -3.92 -9.82 4.82
N GLN A 233 -5.12 -9.52 5.30
CA GLN A 233 -5.50 -9.86 6.67
C GLN A 233 -5.44 -11.38 6.82
N GLU A 234 -4.50 -11.87 7.64
CA GLU A 234 -4.52 -13.27 8.05
C GLU A 234 -5.91 -13.58 8.63
N ASN A 235 -6.58 -14.57 8.05
CA ASN A 235 -7.81 -15.07 8.61
C ASN A 235 -7.48 -15.68 9.97
N PHE A 236 -7.69 -14.92 11.05
CA PHE A 236 -7.66 -15.43 12.42
C PHE A 236 -8.51 -16.69 12.61
N ARG A 237 -9.45 -16.95 11.67
CA ARG A 237 -10.31 -18.13 11.60
C ARG A 237 -9.61 -19.38 11.08
N ASP A 238 -8.67 -19.27 10.14
CA ASP A 238 -7.91 -20.41 9.63
C ASP A 238 -6.98 -20.95 10.73
N MET A 239 -6.47 -20.06 11.60
CA MET A 239 -5.79 -20.44 12.85
C MET A 239 -6.71 -21.13 13.86
N ILE A 240 -8.02 -20.90 13.84
CA ILE A 240 -8.98 -21.47 14.83
C ILE A 240 -9.40 -22.89 14.46
N THR A 241 -9.34 -23.28 13.18
CA THR A 241 -9.80 -24.59 12.70
C THR A 241 -9.02 -25.75 13.31
N ASP A 242 -7.73 -25.56 13.61
CA ASP A 242 -6.86 -26.57 14.22
C ASP A 242 -6.80 -26.48 15.76
N LYS A 243 -7.60 -25.59 16.37
CA LYS A 243 -7.58 -25.38 17.82
C LYS A 243 -8.10 -26.62 18.57
N PRO A 244 -7.28 -27.26 19.44
CA PRO A 244 -7.73 -28.34 20.30
C PRO A 244 -8.85 -27.91 21.24
N LYS A 245 -9.83 -28.80 21.47
CA LYS A 245 -11.01 -28.51 22.32
C LYS A 245 -10.66 -28.19 23.78
N ASN A 246 -9.48 -28.59 24.25
CA ASN A 246 -8.99 -28.44 25.62
C ASN A 246 -8.15 -27.17 25.87
N MET A 247 -8.03 -26.27 24.90
CA MET A 247 -7.20 -25.07 25.04
C MET A 247 -8.03 -23.79 24.99
N THR A 248 -7.65 -22.73 25.70
CA THR A 248 -8.37 -21.45 25.62
C THR A 248 -8.01 -20.66 24.36
N ARG A 249 -8.86 -19.71 23.96
CA ARG A 249 -8.61 -18.89 22.76
C ARG A 249 -7.39 -17.98 22.91
N LYS A 250 -7.10 -17.51 24.14
CA LYS A 250 -5.94 -16.66 24.45
C LYS A 250 -4.65 -17.46 24.38
N GLU A 251 -4.61 -18.64 24.99
CA GLU A 251 -3.42 -19.49 24.96
C GLU A 251 -3.06 -19.92 23.54
N TRP A 252 -4.07 -20.23 22.70
CA TRP A 252 -3.84 -20.69 21.33
C TRP A 252 -3.22 -19.59 20.45
N ALA A 253 -3.71 -18.35 20.59
CA ALA A 253 -3.17 -17.19 19.89
C ALA A 253 -1.76 -16.78 20.38
N ILE A 254 -1.40 -17.10 21.63
CA ILE A 254 -0.05 -16.88 22.15
C ILE A 254 0.93 -17.93 21.59
N GLN A 255 0.50 -19.18 21.46
CA GLN A 255 1.33 -20.27 20.91
C GLN A 255 1.41 -20.24 19.39
N HIS A 256 0.36 -19.78 18.71
CA HIS A 256 0.34 -19.55 17.27
C HIS A 256 0.50 -18.05 17.06
N LYS A 257 1.73 -17.54 17.17
CA LYS A 257 2.04 -16.19 16.68
C LYS A 257 1.53 -16.06 15.24
N GLU A 258 0.92 -14.93 14.91
CA GLU A 258 0.51 -14.57 13.54
C GLU A 258 1.62 -15.00 12.57
N LYS A 259 1.26 -15.73 11.51
CA LYS A 259 2.24 -16.11 10.50
C LYS A 259 2.54 -14.84 9.71
N ILE A 260 3.57 -14.12 10.13
CA ILE A 260 4.13 -12.99 9.40
C ILE A 260 4.33 -13.46 7.95
N ASN A 261 3.65 -12.81 7.00
CA ASN A 261 3.83 -13.11 5.57
C ASN A 261 5.21 -12.58 5.13
N VAL A 262 6.25 -13.39 5.34
CA VAL A 262 7.65 -13.03 5.09
C VAL A 262 7.86 -12.58 3.64
N GLN A 263 7.20 -13.24 2.69
CA GLN A 263 7.19 -12.88 1.27
C GLN A 263 6.66 -11.46 1.04
N TYR A 264 5.57 -11.09 1.71
CA TYR A 264 5.03 -9.74 1.62
C TYR A 264 6.03 -8.69 2.14
N PHE A 265 6.68 -8.91 3.28
CA PHE A 265 7.71 -7.99 3.78
C PHE A 265 8.94 -7.91 2.86
N LYS A 266 9.34 -9.04 2.26
CA LYS A 266 10.42 -9.09 1.27
C LYS A 266 10.08 -8.23 0.05
N TYR A 267 8.88 -8.39 -0.49
CA TYR A 267 8.38 -7.56 -1.59
C TYR A 267 8.36 -6.07 -1.24
N GLN A 268 7.81 -5.70 -0.09
CA GLN A 268 7.77 -4.29 0.33
C GLN A 268 9.18 -3.70 0.51
N SER A 269 10.14 -4.49 0.99
CA SER A 269 11.56 -4.09 1.07
C SER A 269 12.17 -3.86 -0.32
N VAL A 270 11.98 -4.77 -1.28
CA VAL A 270 12.47 -4.63 -2.66
C VAL A 270 11.87 -3.38 -3.33
N LYS A 271 10.56 -3.21 -3.18
CA LYS A 271 9.84 -2.05 -3.68
C LYS A 271 10.34 -0.74 -3.07
N ALA A 272 10.51 -0.69 -1.74
CA ALA A 272 11.02 0.48 -1.04
C ALA A 272 12.43 0.86 -1.51
N LYS A 273 13.33 -0.13 -1.67
CA LYS A 273 14.67 0.11 -2.23
C LYS A 273 14.63 0.69 -3.63
N LYS A 274 13.80 0.11 -4.51
CA LYS A 274 13.64 0.61 -5.88
C LYS A 274 13.15 2.05 -5.88
N PHE A 275 12.14 2.35 -5.05
CA PHE A 275 11.59 3.70 -4.93
C PHE A 275 12.64 4.70 -4.44
N ILE A 276 13.34 4.41 -3.34
CA ILE A 276 14.36 5.31 -2.80
C ILE A 276 15.47 5.55 -3.81
N ARG A 277 15.85 4.53 -4.59
CA ARG A 277 16.81 4.72 -5.67
C ARG A 277 16.32 5.72 -6.71
N GLN A 278 15.11 5.51 -7.26
CA GLN A 278 14.53 6.39 -8.25
C GLN A 278 14.33 7.81 -7.72
N TYR A 279 13.91 7.95 -6.46
CA TYR A 279 13.77 9.23 -5.78
C TYR A 279 15.11 9.96 -5.66
N ASN A 280 16.16 9.26 -5.21
CA ASN A 280 17.50 9.81 -5.08
C ASN A 280 18.05 10.27 -6.44
N ASP A 281 17.91 9.43 -7.48
CA ASP A 281 18.36 9.75 -8.83
C ASP A 281 17.64 11.01 -9.37
N LYS A 282 16.32 11.12 -9.16
CA LYS A 282 15.49 12.20 -9.70
C LYS A 282 15.59 13.52 -8.93
N TYR A 283 15.62 13.48 -7.61
CA TYR A 283 15.47 14.67 -6.76
C TYR A 283 16.73 15.05 -5.99
N ARG A 284 17.72 14.14 -5.90
CA ARG A 284 18.98 14.35 -5.18
C ARG A 284 20.22 14.13 -6.08
N ASN A 285 20.02 14.05 -7.40
CA ASN A 285 21.05 13.86 -8.42
C ASN A 285 21.89 12.58 -8.22
N GLY A 286 21.29 11.53 -7.65
CA GLY A 286 21.96 10.26 -7.40
C GLY A 286 23.12 10.37 -6.41
N ARG A 287 23.18 11.41 -5.58
CA ARG A 287 24.26 11.62 -4.60
C ARG A 287 24.07 10.77 -3.37
N SER A 288 25.14 10.58 -2.62
CA SER A 288 25.07 9.95 -1.29
C SER A 288 24.25 10.80 -0.33
N GLU A 289 23.49 10.14 0.53
CA GLU A 289 22.77 10.77 1.64
C GLU A 289 23.67 10.99 2.87
N VAL A 290 24.90 10.47 2.88
CA VAL A 290 25.84 10.63 4.01
C VAL A 290 26.40 12.04 4.04
N VAL A 291 26.21 12.73 5.17
CA VAL A 291 26.74 14.10 5.35
C VAL A 291 28.23 14.08 5.68
N ASN A 292 28.95 15.12 5.27
CA ASN A 292 30.37 15.34 5.56
C ASN A 292 31.33 14.23 5.10
N ASP A 293 30.91 13.43 4.11
CA ASP A 293 31.80 12.49 3.42
C ASP A 293 32.45 13.16 2.20
N LYS A 294 33.69 12.76 1.88
CA LYS A 294 34.42 13.25 0.71
C LYS A 294 34.13 12.43 -0.55
N ASP A 295 33.47 11.29 -0.39
CA ASP A 295 33.09 10.47 -1.52
C ASP A 295 32.01 11.19 -2.36
N SER A 296 32.36 11.45 -3.61
CA SER A 296 31.51 12.18 -4.57
C SER A 296 31.03 11.31 -5.73
N GLU A 297 31.29 9.99 -5.65
CA GLU A 297 30.76 9.02 -6.60
C GLU A 297 29.23 8.94 -6.52
N ILE A 298 28.63 8.35 -7.56
CA ILE A 298 27.18 8.14 -7.61
C ILE A 298 26.77 7.11 -6.56
N ALA A 299 25.72 7.42 -5.81
CA ALA A 299 25.14 6.53 -4.82
C ALA A 299 24.35 5.41 -5.51
N THR A 300 25.04 4.32 -5.81
CA THR A 300 24.40 3.18 -6.48
C THR A 300 23.79 2.14 -5.54
N GLN A 301 23.97 2.28 -4.23
CA GLN A 301 23.56 1.27 -3.24
C GLN A 301 22.47 1.85 -2.34
N ILE A 302 21.31 1.20 -2.28
CA ILE A 302 20.30 1.53 -1.26
C ILE A 302 20.47 0.54 -0.11
N HIS A 303 21.01 1.05 0.98
CA HIS A 303 21.43 0.27 2.14
C HIS A 303 20.37 0.32 3.24
N HIS A 304 20.19 -0.80 3.94
CA HIS A 304 19.37 -0.88 5.15
C HIS A 304 20.23 -0.49 6.35
N ILE A 305 19.91 0.61 7.03
CA ILE A 305 20.68 1.07 8.20
C ILE A 305 20.61 0.03 9.33
N PHE A 306 19.40 -0.46 9.62
CA PHE A 306 19.16 -1.69 10.39
C PHE A 306 18.89 -2.85 9.42
N PRO A 307 19.67 -3.94 9.48
CA PRO A 307 19.70 -4.96 8.43
C PRO A 307 18.39 -5.74 8.35
N GLN A 308 17.89 -5.97 7.15
CA GLN A 308 16.66 -6.71 6.89
C GLN A 308 16.65 -8.13 7.49
N SER A 309 17.81 -8.79 7.57
CA SER A 309 17.93 -10.15 8.15
C SER A 309 17.58 -10.19 9.63
N GLU A 310 17.87 -9.11 10.37
CA GLU A 310 17.62 -9.02 11.82
C GLU A 310 16.33 -8.24 12.13
N TYR A 311 15.98 -7.28 11.27
CA TYR A 311 14.88 -6.35 11.47
C TYR A 311 13.89 -6.33 10.29
N PRO A 312 13.30 -7.47 9.89
CA PRO A 312 12.42 -7.56 8.72
C PRO A 312 11.18 -6.65 8.82
N GLN A 313 10.69 -6.36 10.02
CA GLN A 313 9.51 -5.53 10.27
C GLN A 313 9.69 -4.04 9.91
N ILE A 314 10.93 -3.55 9.91
CA ILE A 314 11.27 -2.17 9.53
C ILE A 314 12.03 -2.10 8.19
N ALA A 315 12.17 -3.21 7.48
CA ALA A 315 12.92 -3.27 6.22
C ALA A 315 12.24 -2.49 5.07
N MET A 316 10.93 -2.25 5.16
CA MET A 316 10.15 -1.50 4.17
C MET A 316 10.11 0.01 4.43
N TYR A 317 10.57 0.45 5.61
CA TYR A 317 10.51 1.86 6.00
C TYR A 317 11.55 2.64 5.20
N PHE A 318 11.12 3.71 4.57
CA PHE A 318 12.02 4.60 3.80
C PHE A 318 13.05 5.25 4.72
N GLU A 319 12.67 5.42 5.98
CA GLU A 319 13.46 5.95 7.08
C GLU A 319 14.58 5.00 7.52
N ASN A 320 14.48 3.71 7.18
CA ASN A 320 15.54 2.71 7.40
C ASN A 320 16.43 2.48 6.17
N LEU A 321 16.18 3.20 5.07
CA LEU A 321 16.94 3.08 3.81
C LEU A 321 17.78 4.32 3.57
N ILE A 322 19.05 4.13 3.19
CA ILE A 322 19.97 5.23 2.90
C ILE A 322 20.72 5.01 1.58
N ALA A 323 20.85 6.05 0.77
CA ALA A 323 21.59 5.99 -0.50
C ALA A 323 23.09 6.18 -0.27
N LEU A 324 23.89 5.18 -0.65
CA LEU A 324 25.34 5.11 -0.46
C LEU A 324 26.07 4.90 -1.80
N THR A 325 27.30 5.42 -1.88
CA THR A 325 28.25 5.01 -2.91
C THR A 325 28.70 3.56 -2.69
N PRO A 326 29.25 2.89 -3.71
CA PRO A 326 29.86 1.56 -3.53
C PRO A 326 30.90 1.51 -2.41
N ASN A 327 31.76 2.52 -2.28
CA ASN A 327 32.79 2.55 -1.25
C ASN A 327 32.19 2.71 0.15
N GLN A 328 31.21 3.61 0.31
CA GLN A 328 30.49 3.77 1.57
C GLN A 328 29.79 2.47 1.98
N HIS A 329 29.18 1.76 1.03
CA HIS A 329 28.50 0.51 1.31
C HIS A 329 29.47 -0.63 1.67
N PHE A 330 30.45 -0.91 0.82
CA PHE A 330 31.27 -2.13 0.92
C PHE A 330 32.56 -1.97 1.73
N ILE A 331 32.97 -0.73 2.05
CA ILE A 331 34.18 -0.48 2.84
C ILE A 331 33.81 0.07 4.21
N LYS A 332 32.86 1.00 4.28
CA LYS A 332 32.48 1.68 5.53
C LYS A 332 31.36 0.95 6.28
N ALA A 333 30.20 0.75 5.65
CA ALA A 333 29.07 0.08 6.29
C ALA A 333 29.31 -1.41 6.52
N HIS A 334 30.01 -2.06 5.59
CA HIS A 334 30.37 -3.47 5.67
C HIS A 334 31.90 -3.65 5.61
N PRO A 335 32.62 -3.54 6.75
CA PRO A 335 34.08 -3.61 6.76
C PRO A 335 34.62 -4.86 6.06
N ASN A 336 35.66 -4.69 5.26
CA ASN A 336 36.28 -5.75 4.44
C ASN A 336 35.31 -6.45 3.46
N ASN A 337 34.31 -5.72 2.94
CA ASN A 337 33.26 -6.25 2.06
C ASN A 337 32.41 -7.35 2.70
N ASN A 338 32.40 -7.47 4.04
CA ASN A 338 31.63 -8.50 4.72
C ASN A 338 30.19 -8.01 4.97
N THR A 339 29.28 -8.31 4.05
CA THR A 339 27.87 -7.88 4.14
C THR A 339 27.08 -8.51 5.30
N GLN A 340 27.69 -9.43 6.06
CA GLN A 340 27.10 -10.00 7.28
C GLN A 340 27.42 -9.18 8.53
N VAL A 341 28.32 -8.20 8.44
CA VAL A 341 28.76 -7.37 9.56
C VAL A 341 28.43 -5.92 9.26
N ILE A 342 27.89 -5.21 10.24
CA ILE A 342 27.68 -3.76 10.18
C ILE A 342 28.73 -3.08 11.04
N ASP A 343 29.38 -2.07 10.48
CA ASP A 343 30.22 -1.16 11.27
C ASP A 343 29.35 -0.28 12.16
N ARG A 344 29.52 -0.42 13.47
CA ARG A 344 28.67 0.26 14.45
C ARG A 344 28.87 1.78 14.43
N ASP A 345 30.11 2.24 14.30
CA ASP A 345 30.42 3.67 14.29
C ASP A 345 29.88 4.31 13.01
N TYR A 346 29.98 3.62 11.87
CA TYR A 346 29.39 4.10 10.63
C TYR A 346 27.86 4.04 10.66
N GLN A 347 27.25 3.05 11.30
CA GLN A 347 25.79 2.98 11.46
C GLN A 347 25.24 4.22 12.19
N GLU A 348 25.95 4.73 13.21
CA GLU A 348 25.61 6.00 13.87
C GLU A 348 25.60 7.16 12.87
N VAL A 349 26.64 7.28 12.04
CA VAL A 349 26.75 8.30 11.00
C VAL A 349 25.60 8.19 10.00
N LEU A 350 25.22 6.97 9.61
CA LEU A 350 24.10 6.74 8.70
C LEU A 350 22.77 7.20 9.31
N LEU A 351 22.50 6.88 10.58
CA LEU A 351 21.28 7.32 11.27
C LEU A 351 21.19 8.83 11.38
N LYS A 352 22.29 9.50 11.75
CA LYS A 352 22.34 10.97 11.83
C LYS A 352 22.17 11.63 10.46
N SER A 353 22.84 11.09 9.44
CA SER A 353 22.67 11.56 8.05
C SER A 353 21.23 11.41 7.61
N LYS A 354 20.62 10.25 7.90
CA LYS A 354 19.24 9.97 7.55
C LYS A 354 18.25 10.91 8.26
N ALA A 355 18.47 11.19 9.55
CA ALA A 355 17.68 12.15 10.31
C ALA A 355 17.64 13.52 9.61
N GLY A 356 18.81 14.04 9.21
CA GLY A 356 18.89 15.31 8.48
C GLY A 356 18.22 15.28 7.10
N ILE A 357 18.28 14.15 6.38
CA ILE A 357 17.58 14.00 5.09
C ILE A 357 16.06 14.00 5.28
N ILE A 358 15.57 13.32 6.32
CA ILE A 358 14.15 13.28 6.64
C ILE A 358 13.66 14.67 7.03
N GLU A 359 14.39 15.38 7.88
CA GLU A 359 14.09 16.76 8.28
C GLU A 359 14.02 17.69 7.05
N GLU A 360 15.04 17.66 6.18
CA GLU A 360 15.08 18.46 4.95
C GLU A 360 13.86 18.20 4.04
N ASP A 361 13.48 16.92 3.85
CA ASP A 361 12.36 16.55 2.98
C ASP A 361 11.01 16.96 3.59
N ILE A 362 10.83 16.78 4.91
CA ILE A 362 9.63 17.18 5.64
C ILE A 362 9.47 18.70 5.63
N ASP A 363 10.53 19.46 5.89
CA ASP A 363 10.48 20.92 5.85
C ASP A 363 10.12 21.46 4.46
N LYS A 364 10.60 20.78 3.42
CA LYS A 364 10.36 21.17 2.03
C LYS A 364 8.98 20.75 1.52
N ASN A 365 8.51 19.55 1.87
CA ASN A 365 7.34 18.93 1.25
C ASN A 365 6.12 18.87 2.19
N GLY A 366 6.29 19.07 3.49
CA GLY A 366 5.24 18.98 4.50
C GLY A 366 4.55 17.62 4.48
N GLU A 367 3.21 17.62 4.42
CA GLU A 367 2.39 16.40 4.34
C GLU A 367 2.67 15.54 3.09
N ASP A 368 3.29 16.11 2.05
CA ASP A 368 3.63 15.40 0.81
C ASP A 368 5.03 14.77 0.84
N SER A 369 5.74 14.86 1.97
CA SER A 369 7.02 14.20 2.19
C SER A 369 6.93 12.70 1.92
N ILE A 370 8.01 12.14 1.35
CA ILE A 370 8.11 10.68 1.23
C ILE A 370 8.35 10.03 2.59
N TYR A 371 8.95 10.77 3.52
CA TYR A 371 9.28 10.31 4.87
C TYR A 371 8.25 10.75 5.89
N ASP A 372 8.20 10.03 7.00
CA ASP A 372 7.31 10.29 8.12
C ASP A 372 8.10 10.25 9.44
N PHE A 373 7.95 11.29 10.26
CA PHE A 373 8.71 11.42 11.50
C PHE A 373 8.41 10.28 12.49
N GLU A 374 7.13 9.94 12.67
CA GLU A 374 6.73 8.83 13.55
C GLU A 374 7.31 7.49 13.08
N SER A 375 7.34 7.29 11.75
CA SER A 375 7.95 6.12 11.12
C SER A 375 9.44 6.04 11.38
N PHE A 376 10.17 7.16 11.41
CA PHE A 376 11.58 7.16 11.79
C PHE A 376 11.79 6.84 13.28
N VAL A 377 10.95 7.41 14.16
CA VAL A 377 10.98 7.08 15.59
C VAL A 377 10.72 5.58 15.80
N GLU A 378 9.79 4.98 15.04
CA GLU A 378 9.54 3.54 15.08
C GLU A 378 10.76 2.73 14.60
N VAL A 379 11.45 3.17 13.54
CA VAL A 379 12.70 2.55 13.08
C VAL A 379 13.75 2.55 14.20
N LEU A 380 13.91 3.66 14.93
CA LEU A 380 14.84 3.75 16.06
C LEU A 380 14.42 2.86 17.24
N ASN A 381 13.13 2.86 17.58
CA ASN A 381 12.59 2.04 18.66
C ASN A 381 12.84 0.55 18.41
N VAL A 382 12.52 0.09 17.21
CA VAL A 382 12.74 -1.29 16.78
C VAL A 382 14.23 -1.62 16.70
N GLY A 383 15.02 -0.77 16.05
CA GLY A 383 16.45 -0.97 15.84
C GLY A 383 17.24 -1.07 17.14
N PHE A 384 16.98 -0.15 18.08
CA PHE A 384 17.61 -0.11 19.40
C PHE A 384 16.93 -0.99 20.44
N LYS A 385 15.78 -1.58 20.12
CA LYS A 385 14.96 -2.42 21.03
C LYS A 385 14.57 -1.68 22.31
N LYS A 386 14.14 -0.42 22.16
CA LYS A 386 13.74 0.50 23.24
C LYS A 386 12.48 1.26 22.81
N GLU A 387 11.76 1.83 23.78
CA GLU A 387 10.57 2.65 23.52
C GLU A 387 10.85 4.12 23.84
N TYR A 388 11.25 4.87 22.82
CA TYR A 388 11.39 6.31 22.87
C TYR A 388 10.05 6.98 22.56
N LYS A 389 9.75 8.04 23.32
CA LYS A 389 8.64 8.94 23.06
C LYS A 389 9.23 10.31 22.77
N ILE A 390 9.32 10.61 21.48
CA ILE A 390 9.87 11.86 20.99
C ILE A 390 8.71 12.72 20.50
N ASN A 391 8.73 14.01 20.83
CA ASN A 391 7.71 14.94 20.35
C ASN A 391 7.78 15.06 18.83
N GLU A 392 6.64 15.33 18.19
CA GLU A 392 6.55 15.46 16.74
C GLU A 392 7.57 16.48 16.20
N ASN A 393 8.31 16.09 15.16
CA ASN A 393 9.35 16.88 14.49
C ASN A 393 10.50 17.38 15.40
N ASP A 394 10.72 16.75 16.56
CA ASP A 394 11.86 17.06 17.45
C ASP A 394 13.13 16.30 17.01
N PHE A 395 13.73 16.74 15.91
CA PHE A 395 14.97 16.13 15.36
C PHE A 395 16.19 16.32 16.27
N ILE A 396 16.18 17.32 17.15
CA ILE A 396 17.22 17.52 18.17
C ILE A 396 17.21 16.33 19.13
N MET A 397 16.04 15.99 19.68
CA MET A 397 15.88 14.84 20.56
C MET A 397 16.17 13.51 19.84
N VAL A 398 15.88 13.42 18.54
CA VAL A 398 16.29 12.28 17.72
C VAL A 398 17.80 12.13 17.66
N MET A 399 18.54 13.21 17.39
CA MET A 399 20.01 13.19 17.36
C MET A 399 20.60 12.80 18.73
N GLU A 400 20.06 13.35 19.82
CA GLU A 400 20.45 12.98 21.19
C GLU A 400 20.16 11.50 21.48
N THR A 401 19.02 10.98 21.01
CA THR A 401 18.66 9.57 21.15
C THR A 401 19.63 8.66 20.41
N ILE A 402 20.05 9.04 19.20
CA ILE A 402 21.06 8.29 18.44
C ILE A 402 22.38 8.29 19.23
N ASP A 403 22.89 9.47 19.62
CA ASP A 403 24.11 9.61 20.42
C ASP A 403 24.14 8.69 21.64
N LEU A 404 23.04 8.63 22.40
CA LEU A 404 22.94 7.83 23.62
C LEU A 404 23.06 6.31 23.38
N ASN A 405 22.83 5.81 22.17
CA ASN A 405 22.93 4.38 21.85
C ASN A 405 24.31 3.96 21.30
N TYR A 406 25.17 4.91 20.95
CA TYR A 406 26.52 4.67 20.44
C TYR A 406 27.64 5.13 21.38
N ARG A 407 27.28 5.75 22.52
CA ARG A 407 28.18 6.05 23.63
C ARG A 407 28.49 4.84 24.54
#